data_AF-A0A1L8WA03-F1
#
_entry.id   AF-A0A1L8WA03-F1
#
_cell.length_a   1.000
_cell.length_b   1.000
_cell.length_c   1.000
_cell.angle_alpha   90.00
_cell.angle_beta   90.00
_cell.angle_gamma   90.00
#
_symmetry.space_group_name_H-M   'P 1'
#
loop_
_entity.id
_entity.type
_entity.pdbx_description
1 polymer ?
#
loop_
_entity_poly.entity_id
_entity_poly.type
_entity_poly.pdbx_seq_one_letter_code
_entity_poly.pdbx_strand_id
1 'polypeptide(L)'
;MGEEYIKKIYFIEETQNIEGSYVEVKTLFVYEDKEKAFLTFQNLSKKRTPFFGLILSEYKIKASESYFYQLLKRWAHLPADFYRTMTILNYQTLAEIKM
;
A
#
# COMPACT_ATOMS: atom_id res chain seq x y z
N MET A 1 -21.22 -15.84 12.04
CA MET A 1 -19.79 -15.46 12.08
C MET A 1 -19.26 -15.63 10.68
N GLY A 2 -18.78 -14.57 10.04
CA GLY A 2 -18.23 -14.66 8.68
C GLY A 2 -16.87 -15.34 8.70
N GLU A 3 -16.57 -16.15 7.69
CA GLU A 3 -15.24 -16.76 7.53
C GLU A 3 -14.18 -15.65 7.40
N GLU A 4 -13.07 -15.82 8.13
CA GLU A 4 -11.91 -14.94 8.02
C GLU A 4 -10.95 -15.50 6.97
N TYR A 5 -10.53 -14.64 6.05
CA TYR A 5 -9.60 -14.98 4.99
C TYR A 5 -8.28 -14.24 5.19
N ILE A 6 -7.20 -14.84 4.71
CA ILE A 6 -5.91 -14.18 4.62
C ILE A 6 -5.66 -13.83 3.15
N LYS A 7 -5.52 -12.55 2.85
CA LYS A 7 -5.21 -12.06 1.51
C LYS A 7 -3.92 -11.24 1.50
N LYS A 8 -3.19 -11.32 0.40
CA LYS A 8 -2.08 -10.41 0.10
C LYS A 8 -2.63 -9.23 -0.68
N ILE A 9 -2.32 -8.02 -0.22
CA ILE A 9 -2.71 -6.77 -0.88
C ILE A 9 -1.43 -5.97 -1.12
N TYR A 10 -1.31 -5.38 -2.30
CA TYR A 10 -0.14 -4.67 -2.76
C TYR A 10 -0.43 -3.17 -2.83
N PHE A 11 0.47 -2.37 -2.28
CA PHE A 11 0.34 -0.92 -2.17
C PHE A 11 1.46 -0.26 -2.93
N ILE A 12 1.08 0.72 -3.76
CA ILE A 12 2.02 1.64 -4.37
C ILE A 12 1.88 2.96 -3.62
N GLU A 13 2.95 3.38 -2.96
CA GLU A 13 2.94 4.47 -1.99
C GLU A 13 4.06 5.45 -2.31
N GLU A 14 3.80 6.73 -2.06
CA GLU A 14 4.80 7.79 -2.12
C GLU A 14 5.12 8.21 -0.69
N THR A 15 6.39 8.14 -0.29
CA THR A 15 6.84 8.74 0.98
C THR A 15 6.78 10.25 0.88
N GLN A 16 6.15 10.89 1.86
CA GLN A 16 6.03 12.35 1.94
C GLN A 16 6.96 12.94 3.00
N ASN A 17 7.15 12.25 4.12
CA ASN A 17 8.03 12.69 5.20
C ASN A 17 8.60 11.48 5.97
N ILE A 18 9.79 11.64 6.53
CA ILE A 18 10.45 10.64 7.37
C ILE A 18 11.01 11.36 8.61
N GLU A 19 10.47 11.06 9.78
CA GLU A 19 10.89 11.63 11.06
C GLU A 19 11.19 10.52 12.07
N GLY A 20 12.47 10.22 12.26
CA GLY A 20 12.90 9.14 13.15
C GLY A 20 12.36 7.78 12.69
N SER A 21 11.46 7.18 13.48
CA SER A 21 10.78 5.92 13.15
C SER A 21 9.39 6.11 12.50
N TYR A 22 8.98 7.34 12.24
CA TYR A 22 7.71 7.66 11.59
C TYR A 22 7.93 7.92 10.10
N VAL A 23 7.09 7.31 9.27
CA VAL A 23 7.07 7.52 7.82
C VAL A 23 5.65 7.91 7.44
N GLU A 24 5.51 9.08 6.85
CA GLU A 24 4.27 9.52 6.23
C GLU A 24 4.27 9.05 4.78
N VAL A 25 3.25 8.28 4.40
CA VAL A 25 3.08 7.78 3.04
C VAL A 25 1.72 8.17 2.50
N LYS A 26 1.71 8.57 1.23
CA LYS A 26 0.50 8.73 0.44
C LYS A 26 0.30 7.47 -0.40
N THR A 27 -0.73 6.68 -0.09
CA THR A 27 -1.11 5.56 -0.96
C THR A 27 -1.62 6.10 -2.30
N LEU A 28 -0.98 5.70 -3.40
CA LEU A 28 -1.38 6.06 -4.76
C LEU A 28 -2.32 5.01 -5.37
N PHE A 29 -1.98 3.73 -5.21
CA PHE A 29 -2.73 2.62 -5.78
C PHE A 29 -2.73 1.38 -4.88
N VAL A 30 -3.77 0.55 -5.04
CA VAL A 30 -3.98 -0.68 -4.28
C VAL A 30 -4.44 -1.79 -5.21
N TYR A 31 -3.82 -2.97 -5.10
CA TYR A 31 -4.13 -4.12 -5.93
C TYR A 31 -4.17 -5.42 -5.13
N GLU A 32 -5.07 -6.33 -5.52
CA GLU A 32 -5.02 -7.73 -5.09
C GLU A 32 -4.06 -8.57 -5.95
N ASP A 33 -3.78 -8.11 -7.18
CA ASP A 33 -2.90 -8.80 -8.13
C ASP A 33 -1.48 -8.22 -8.12
N LYS A 34 -0.49 -9.11 -7.91
CA LYS A 34 0.91 -8.73 -7.78
C LYS A 34 1.51 -8.17 -9.07
N GLU A 35 1.19 -8.80 -10.21
CA GLU A 35 1.77 -8.44 -11.49
C GLU A 35 1.27 -7.07 -11.94
N LYS A 36 -0.03 -6.80 -11.77
CA LYS A 36 -0.61 -5.48 -12.01
C LYS A 36 0.02 -4.41 -11.13
N ALA A 37 0.21 -4.69 -9.83
CA ALA A 37 0.88 -3.76 -8.92
C ALA A 37 2.32 -3.45 -9.40
N PHE A 38 3.07 -4.48 -9.78
CA PHE A 38 4.45 -4.33 -10.23
C PHE A 38 4.56 -3.56 -11.55
N LEU A 39 3.69 -3.86 -12.52
CA LEU A 39 3.62 -3.14 -13.80
C LEU A 39 3.27 -1.67 -13.59
N THR A 40 2.28 -1.36 -12.75
CA THR A 40 1.93 0.03 -12.43
C THR A 40 3.10 0.74 -11.73
N PHE A 41 3.77 0.09 -10.77
CA PHE A 41 4.95 0.64 -10.10
C PHE A 41 6.07 0.97 -11.09
N GLN A 42 6.41 0.05 -12.00
CA GLN A 42 7.42 0.28 -13.03
C GLN A 42 7.06 1.42 -13.98
N ASN A 43 5.78 1.56 -14.31
CA ASN A 43 5.33 2.66 -15.18
C ASN A 43 5.41 4.01 -14.46
N LEU A 44 5.16 4.05 -13.15
CA LEU A 44 5.29 5.25 -12.33
C LEU A 44 6.76 5.63 -12.12
N SER A 45 7.63 4.67 -11.84
CA SER A 45 9.06 4.93 -11.64
C SER A 45 9.78 5.48 -12.86
N LYS A 46 9.27 5.20 -14.06
CA LYS A 46 9.77 5.76 -15.33
C LYS A 46 9.34 7.20 -15.58
N LYS A 47 8.29 7.68 -14.91
CA LYS A 47 7.84 9.08 -15.05
C LYS A 47 8.81 9.98 -14.28
N ARG A 48 9.33 11.03 -14.94
CA ARG A 48 10.23 12.05 -14.35
C ARG A 48 9.55 12.97 -13.32
N THR A 49 8.47 12.53 -12.69
CA THR A 49 7.87 13.29 -11.60
C THR A 49 8.76 13.05 -10.37
N PRO A 50 9.23 14.09 -9.68
CA PRO A 50 10.06 13.90 -8.49
C PRO A 50 9.17 13.32 -7.38
N PHE A 51 9.19 12.00 -7.23
CA PHE A 51 8.69 11.33 -6.04
C PHE A 51 9.80 11.42 -4.99
N PHE A 52 9.49 11.87 -3.78
CA PHE A 52 10.46 11.90 -2.67
C PHE A 52 10.92 10.47 -2.29
N GLY A 53 10.04 9.48 -2.52
CA GLY A 53 10.38 8.06 -2.62
C GLY A 53 9.16 7.27 -3.07
N LEU A 54 9.33 6.31 -3.98
CA LEU A 54 8.25 5.45 -4.47
C LEU A 54 8.45 4.03 -3.95
N ILE A 55 7.43 3.47 -3.30
CA ILE A 55 7.47 2.19 -2.61
C ILE A 55 6.40 1.26 -3.16
N LEU A 56 6.77 -0.02 -3.34
CA LEU A 56 5.84 -1.12 -3.52
C LEU A 56 5.91 -2.05 -2.31
N SER A 57 4.82 -2.13 -1.56
CA SER A 57 4.73 -2.95 -0.34
C SER A 57 3.71 -4.07 -0.48
N GLU A 58 4.03 -5.24 0.07
CA GLU A 58 3.11 -6.37 0.21
C GLU A 58 2.63 -6.46 1.65
N TYR A 59 1.30 -6.50 1.85
CA TYR A 59 0.69 -6.68 3.16
C TYR A 59 -0.13 -7.96 3.17
N LYS A 60 0.10 -8.80 4.18
CA LYS A 60 -0.71 -9.99 4.45
C LYS A 60 -1.75 -9.64 5.52
N ILE A 61 -2.99 -9.47 5.10
CA ILE A 61 -4.10 -9.03 5.96
C ILE A 61 -4.99 -10.24 6.25
N LYS A 62 -5.43 -10.41 7.51
CA LYS A 62 -6.46 -11.38 7.92
C LYS A 62 -7.73 -10.62 8.28
N ALA A 63 -8.84 -10.87 7.58
CA ALA A 63 -10.11 -10.21 7.84
C ALA A 63 -11.30 -10.99 7.24
N SER A 64 -12.53 -10.59 7.55
CA SER A 64 -13.72 -11.13 6.87
C SER A 64 -13.79 -10.66 5.41
N GLU A 65 -14.43 -11.45 4.54
CA GLU A 65 -14.59 -11.11 3.11
C GLU A 65 -15.28 -9.75 2.90
N SER A 66 -16.34 -9.47 3.67
CA SER A 66 -17.06 -8.21 3.60
C SER A 66 -16.19 -7.01 4.00
N TYR A 67 -15.24 -7.20 4.92
CA TYR A 67 -14.26 -6.19 5.27
C TYR A 67 -13.27 -5.95 4.12
N PHE A 68 -12.73 -7.01 3.50
CA PHE A 68 -11.85 -6.86 2.33
C PHE A 68 -12.51 -6.09 1.19
N TYR A 69 -13.76 -6.43 0.87
CA TYR A 69 -14.51 -5.75 -0.19
C TYR A 69 -14.69 -4.25 0.12
N GLN A 70 -15.11 -3.93 1.35
CA GLN A 70 -15.28 -2.53 1.76
C GLN A 70 -13.95 -1.77 1.79
N LEU A 71 -12.89 -2.42 2.26
CA LEU A 71 -11.56 -1.87 2.37
C LEU A 71 -11.00 -1.52 0.98
N LEU A 72 -11.05 -2.45 0.02
CA LEU A 72 -10.62 -2.21 -1.35
C LEU A 72 -11.45 -1.14 -2.05
N LYS A 73 -12.78 -1.18 -1.89
CA LYS A 73 -13.70 -0.21 -2.50
C LYS A 73 -13.47 1.22 -2.01
N ARG A 74 -13.07 1.39 -0.75
CA ARG A 74 -12.92 2.71 -0.13
C ARG A 74 -11.48 3.21 -0.09
N TRP A 75 -10.49 2.37 -0.39
CA TRP A 75 -9.09 2.72 -0.21
C TRP A 75 -8.68 3.96 -1.01
N ALA A 76 -9.13 4.08 -2.26
CA ALA A 76 -8.86 5.22 -3.13
C ALA A 76 -9.49 6.55 -2.64
N HIS A 77 -10.39 6.49 -1.67
CA HIS A 77 -11.11 7.62 -1.10
C HIS A 77 -10.76 7.88 0.37
N LEU A 78 -9.76 7.17 0.90
CA LEU A 78 -9.28 7.48 2.25
C LEU A 78 -8.59 8.84 2.22
N PRO A 79 -8.87 9.70 3.22
CA PRO A 79 -8.20 10.99 3.33
C PRO A 79 -6.68 10.78 3.43
N ALA A 80 -5.90 11.73 2.93
CA ALA A 80 -4.44 11.69 2.99
C ALA A 80 -3.94 11.56 4.44
N ASP A 81 -4.64 12.22 5.38
CA ASP A 81 -4.33 12.21 6.83
C ASP A 81 -4.88 10.96 7.55
N PHE A 82 -4.94 9.81 6.86
CA PHE A 82 -5.41 8.57 7.47
C PHE A 82 -4.26 7.87 8.21
N TYR A 83 -4.17 8.11 9.51
CA TYR A 83 -3.28 7.37 10.40
C TYR A 83 -3.73 5.91 10.54
N ARG A 84 -2.95 4.97 10.00
CA ARG A 84 -3.20 3.54 10.15
C ARG A 84 -2.39 2.98 11.31
N THR A 85 -3.06 2.63 12.39
CA THR A 85 -2.54 1.62 13.31
C THR A 85 -2.93 0.24 12.78
N MET A 86 -2.11 -0.32 11.90
CA MET A 86 -2.27 -1.71 11.46
C MET A 86 -1.39 -2.61 12.32
N THR A 87 -1.98 -3.64 12.94
CA THR A 87 -1.21 -4.78 13.45
C THR A 87 -0.72 -5.58 12.25
N ILE A 88 0.38 -5.13 11.66
CA ILE A 88 1.01 -5.81 10.54
C ILE A 88 1.74 -7.02 11.11
N LEU A 89 1.21 -8.21 10.89
CA LEU A 89 1.86 -9.45 11.35
C LEU A 89 3.22 -9.66 10.69
N ASN A 90 3.38 -9.25 9.42
CA ASN A 90 4.63 -9.25 8.66
C ASN A 90 4.60 -8.16 7.57
N TYR A 91 5.63 -7.30 7.52
CA TYR A 91 5.83 -6.26 6.49
C TYR A 91 7.06 -6.61 5.65
N GLN A 92 6.94 -6.52 4.33
CA GLN A 92 8.07 -6.67 3.41
C GLN A 92 7.98 -5.68 2.26
N THR A 93 8.99 -4.82 2.13
CA THR A 93 9.18 -3.97 0.95
C THR A 93 9.63 -4.83 -0.22
N LEU A 94 8.92 -4.76 -1.35
CA LEU A 94 9.27 -5.52 -2.55
C LEU A 94 10.23 -4.76 -3.47
N ALA A 95 10.08 -3.43 -3.52
CA ALA A 95 10.93 -2.53 -4.27
C ALA A 95 10.84 -1.11 -3.69
N GLU A 96 11.95 -0.38 -3.75
CA GLU A 96 12.05 1.01 -3.30
C GLU A 96 12.95 1.79 -4.26
N ILE A 97 12.56 3.03 -4.59
CA ILE A 97 13.39 3.98 -5.33
C ILE A 97 13.55 5.22 -4.46
N LYS A 98 14.78 5.50 -4.05
CA LYS A 98 15.17 6.72 -3.32
C LYS A 98 15.81 7.70 -4.30
N MET A 99 15.48 9.00 -4.16
CA MET A 99 16.27 10.07 -4.78
C MET A 99 17.55 10.32 -3.98
#